data_AF-A0A3D8VHH0-F1
#
_entry.id   AF-A0A3D8VHH0-F1
#
_cell.length_a   1.000
_cell.length_b   1.000
_cell.length_c   1.000
_cell.angle_alpha   90.00
_cell.angle_beta   90.00
_cell.angle_gamma   90.00
#
_symmetry.space_group_name_H-M   'P 1'
#
loop_
_entity.id
_entity.type
_entity.pdbx_description
1 polymer ?
#
loop_
_entity_poly.entity_id
_entity_poly.type
_entity_poly.pdbx_seq_one_letter_code
_entity_poly.pdbx_strand_id
1 'polypeptide(L)'
;MDRHPVVFLRPHLSHPYAWVGHIPFAYLLIDLLRPRQLVELGTDSGNSYLAFCQAVEHLGAPTRCTAIDCWQGDEHARFYGEHVYSTLRAYHDPRYSRFSTLLRSYFADAVGTFEDGSIDLLHIDGLHTYEAVREDFETWLPKLSDRAVVIFHDCNVQGRDFGVWKLIEELSARYRTFEFRHSNGLAVVEVGSQVPEAFRAFMDTALADPDAMRRYFEGIAATILDPATNLPVASGAQPRQVDCRVYYRTGEEGYDERRSLLLHLPEGSVRTMDFRFVLPDGVRPDFIRIDPTDLPGVFGLFRLALEFEDPQAPDGVGFVDIRKSGHLNAENLHPVGERWLRFASFHDDPWVEFSLAEAWQVVGDRPATALRVGVDYETVLLDPTLQHIAYEHGLALAQRAMAPQLPPPVDEERLFDNLSQLGERTQVVEQGVQDLGSTASHHAAELEAMRALVSGQLDLIRSQGDAVLENKSMLAHQQGMLEQQRLMLEQQRILLDQQHNMLTVLTRAGFIRRLKRLVGIESRTKEDQGRSR
;
A
#
# COMPACT_ATOMS: atom_id res chain seq x y z
N MET A 1 -25.14 9.80 -1.71
CA MET A 1 -24.45 9.10 -2.80
C MET A 1 -25.38 8.74 -3.96
N ASP A 2 -26.64 8.37 -3.74
CA ASP A 2 -27.63 8.09 -4.82
C ASP A 2 -27.82 9.21 -5.86
N ARG A 3 -27.41 10.44 -5.53
CA ARG A 3 -27.43 11.61 -6.41
C ARG A 3 -26.17 11.76 -7.30
N HIS A 4 -25.17 10.91 -7.11
CA HIS A 4 -23.87 10.96 -7.79
C HIS A 4 -23.57 9.63 -8.49
N PRO A 5 -24.38 9.21 -9.50
CA PRO A 5 -24.17 7.94 -10.19
C PRO A 5 -22.84 7.86 -10.96
N VAL A 6 -22.15 8.99 -11.13
CA VAL A 6 -20.83 9.10 -11.76
C VAL A 6 -19.78 8.18 -11.11
N VAL A 7 -19.93 7.87 -9.82
CA VAL A 7 -18.99 6.96 -9.10
C VAL A 7 -18.98 5.54 -9.65
N PHE A 8 -19.99 5.16 -10.44
CA PHE A 8 -20.12 3.84 -11.07
C PHE A 8 -19.74 3.84 -12.56
N LEU A 9 -19.17 4.92 -13.08
CA LEU A 9 -18.66 4.91 -14.45
C LEU A 9 -17.59 3.83 -14.61
N ARG A 10 -17.58 3.20 -15.78
CA ARG A 10 -16.56 2.22 -16.13
C ARG A 10 -15.26 2.96 -16.47
N PRO A 11 -14.17 2.77 -15.72
CA PRO A 11 -12.92 3.47 -16.00
C PRO A 11 -12.18 2.91 -17.21
N HIS A 12 -11.35 3.77 -17.80
CA HIS A 12 -10.18 3.34 -18.54
C HIS A 12 -9.06 3.01 -17.56
N LEU A 13 -8.38 1.89 -17.77
CA LEU A 13 -7.30 1.43 -16.93
C LEU A 13 -6.05 1.21 -17.76
N SER A 14 -4.93 1.73 -17.27
CA SER A 14 -3.58 1.42 -17.74
C SER A 14 -2.76 0.90 -16.56
N HIS A 15 -1.70 0.14 -16.79
CA HIS A 15 -0.78 -0.23 -15.71
C HIS A 15 0.18 0.97 -15.44
N PRO A 16 0.54 1.28 -14.18
CA PRO A 16 0.29 0.55 -12.93
C PRO A 16 -1.06 0.85 -12.26
N TYR A 17 -1.56 -0.09 -11.45
CA TYR A 17 -2.89 0.01 -10.82
C TYR A 17 -2.91 0.61 -9.41
N ALA A 18 -1.78 1.13 -8.91
CA ALA A 18 -1.68 1.65 -7.54
C ALA A 18 -2.81 2.64 -7.21
N TRP A 19 -3.07 3.57 -8.12
CA TRP A 19 -4.09 4.62 -7.96
C TRP A 19 -5.52 4.17 -8.26
N VAL A 20 -5.74 3.04 -8.95
CA VAL A 20 -7.05 2.67 -9.54
C VAL A 20 -8.18 2.58 -8.51
N GLY A 21 -7.86 2.22 -7.25
CA GLY A 21 -8.84 2.16 -6.17
C GLY A 21 -9.44 3.53 -5.79
N HIS A 22 -8.83 4.64 -6.20
CA HIS A 22 -9.32 5.99 -5.94
C HIS A 22 -10.24 6.54 -7.04
N ILE A 23 -10.35 5.87 -8.18
CA ILE A 23 -11.16 6.31 -9.33
C ILE A 23 -12.61 6.68 -8.95
N PRO A 24 -13.36 5.87 -8.15
CA PRO A 24 -14.72 6.25 -7.80
C PRO A 24 -14.80 7.55 -6.99
N PHE A 25 -13.78 7.80 -6.14
CA PHE A 25 -13.66 9.06 -5.42
C PHE A 25 -13.28 10.21 -6.36
N ALA A 26 -12.36 9.98 -7.31
CA ALA A 26 -11.99 10.94 -8.34
C ALA A 26 -13.21 11.44 -9.14
N TYR A 27 -14.11 10.53 -9.50
CA TYR A 27 -15.36 10.86 -10.17
C TYR A 27 -16.28 11.72 -9.30
N LEU A 28 -16.44 11.35 -8.03
CA LEU A 28 -17.22 12.15 -7.09
C LEU A 28 -16.61 13.54 -6.89
N LEU A 29 -15.28 13.62 -6.80
CA LEU A 29 -14.53 14.84 -6.57
C LEU A 29 -14.84 15.88 -7.65
N ILE A 30 -14.83 15.48 -8.92
CA ILE A 30 -15.22 16.36 -10.04
C ILE A 30 -16.68 16.78 -9.94
N ASP A 31 -17.59 15.87 -9.58
CA ASP A 31 -19.02 16.18 -9.49
C ASP A 31 -19.34 17.18 -8.38
N LEU A 32 -18.70 17.03 -7.22
CA LEU A 32 -18.89 17.90 -6.06
C LEU A 32 -18.19 19.25 -6.21
N LEU A 33 -16.96 19.27 -6.74
CA LEU A 33 -16.19 20.51 -6.85
C LEU A 33 -16.53 21.33 -8.08
N ARG A 34 -16.82 20.67 -9.21
CA ARG A 34 -16.93 21.31 -10.54
C ARG A 34 -15.80 22.33 -10.76
N PRO A 35 -14.52 21.91 -10.65
CA PRO A 35 -13.40 22.84 -10.66
C PRO A 35 -13.34 23.59 -11.99
N ARG A 36 -13.01 24.88 -11.97
CA ARG A 36 -12.75 25.64 -13.20
C ARG A 36 -11.44 25.19 -13.84
N GLN A 37 -10.45 24.91 -13.00
CA GLN A 37 -9.13 24.46 -13.40
C GLN A 37 -8.65 23.34 -12.49
N LEU A 38 -8.27 22.23 -13.11
CA LEU A 38 -7.67 21.05 -12.49
C LEU A 38 -6.25 20.91 -13.01
N VAL A 39 -5.29 20.75 -12.10
CA VAL A 39 -3.90 20.43 -12.44
C VAL A 39 -3.47 19.16 -11.72
N GLU A 40 -2.77 18.29 -12.44
CA GLU A 40 -2.09 17.12 -11.88
C GLU A 40 -0.59 17.24 -12.09
N LEU A 41 0.18 16.97 -11.03
CA LEU A 41 1.63 16.88 -11.01
C LEU A 41 2.01 15.41 -10.82
N GLY A 42 2.65 14.81 -11.82
CA GLY A 42 2.93 13.38 -11.85
C GLY A 42 1.73 12.61 -12.40
N THR A 43 1.82 12.21 -13.67
CA THR A 43 0.69 11.61 -14.41
C THR A 43 0.98 10.18 -14.83
N ASP A 44 2.26 9.83 -15.05
CA ASP A 44 2.67 8.49 -15.47
C ASP A 44 1.79 7.94 -16.62
N SER A 45 1.13 6.79 -16.41
CA SER A 45 0.26 6.12 -17.38
C SER A 45 -1.15 6.73 -17.49
N GLY A 46 -1.49 7.66 -16.60
CA GLY A 46 -2.66 8.51 -16.65
C GLY A 46 -3.93 7.95 -16.01
N ASN A 47 -3.89 6.92 -15.15
CA ASN A 47 -5.10 6.40 -14.50
C ASN A 47 -5.89 7.47 -13.74
N SER A 48 -5.19 8.27 -12.92
CA SER A 48 -5.76 9.39 -12.18
C SER A 48 -6.32 10.45 -13.13
N TYR A 49 -5.46 10.97 -14.01
CA TYR A 49 -5.81 12.04 -14.92
C TYR A 49 -6.96 11.72 -15.86
N LEU A 50 -6.96 10.52 -16.43
CA LEU A 50 -8.00 10.08 -17.34
C LEU A 50 -9.31 9.84 -16.60
N ALA A 51 -9.29 9.43 -15.32
CA ALA A 51 -10.48 9.36 -14.51
C ALA A 51 -11.09 10.76 -14.29
N PHE A 52 -10.27 11.78 -13.99
CA PHE A 52 -10.76 13.16 -13.91
C PHE A 52 -11.34 13.63 -15.25
N CYS A 53 -10.62 13.44 -16.36
CA CYS A 53 -11.09 13.82 -17.70
C CYS A 53 -12.40 13.11 -18.09
N GLN A 54 -12.54 11.83 -17.73
CA GLN A 54 -13.74 11.07 -17.99
C GLN A 54 -14.94 11.61 -17.21
N ALA A 55 -14.76 11.96 -15.93
CA ALA A 55 -15.83 12.60 -15.15
C ALA A 55 -16.18 13.99 -15.70
N VAL A 56 -15.19 14.80 -16.06
CA VAL A 56 -15.42 16.13 -16.66
C VAL A 56 -16.26 16.03 -17.93
N GLU A 57 -15.92 15.10 -18.84
CA GLU A 57 -16.69 14.85 -20.07
C GLU A 57 -18.09 14.32 -19.76
N HIS A 58 -18.21 13.29 -18.92
CA HIS A 58 -19.51 12.69 -18.61
C HIS A 58 -20.48 13.70 -17.98
N LEU A 59 -19.97 14.57 -17.12
CA LEU A 59 -20.74 15.53 -16.36
C LEU A 59 -20.92 16.87 -17.09
N GLY A 60 -20.28 17.07 -18.25
CA GLY A 60 -20.26 18.33 -18.98
C GLY A 60 -19.72 19.50 -18.16
N ALA A 61 -18.75 19.24 -17.26
CA ALA A 61 -18.20 20.27 -16.39
C ALA A 61 -17.36 21.28 -17.21
N PRO A 62 -17.47 22.60 -16.95
CA PRO A 62 -16.69 23.62 -17.64
C PRO A 62 -15.25 23.70 -17.07
N THR A 63 -14.58 22.55 -17.01
CA THR A 63 -13.27 22.37 -16.37
C THR A 63 -12.17 22.35 -17.42
N ARG A 64 -11.12 23.14 -17.21
CA ARG A 64 -9.84 22.98 -17.90
C ARG A 64 -8.96 22.03 -17.12
N CYS A 65 -8.36 21.06 -17.80
CA CYS A 65 -7.46 20.09 -17.17
C CYS A 65 -6.05 20.25 -17.75
N THR A 66 -5.04 20.15 -16.88
CA THR A 66 -3.64 20.01 -17.31
C THR A 66 -2.95 18.92 -16.50
N ALA A 67 -2.36 17.94 -17.19
CA ALA A 67 -1.45 16.95 -16.62
C ALA A 67 -0.02 17.40 -16.92
N ILE A 68 0.84 17.38 -15.90
CA ILE A 68 2.24 17.81 -16.00
C ILE A 68 3.11 16.67 -15.51
N ASP A 69 4.05 16.27 -16.36
CA ASP A 69 5.03 15.23 -16.07
C ASP A 69 6.21 15.40 -17.04
N CYS A 70 7.41 14.94 -16.69
CA CYS A 70 8.53 14.89 -17.62
C CYS A 70 8.43 13.66 -18.56
N TRP A 71 7.70 12.62 -18.13
CA TRP A 71 7.64 11.27 -18.69
C TRP A 71 9.03 10.64 -18.92
N GLN A 72 9.97 10.96 -18.03
CA GLN A 72 11.30 10.35 -17.97
C GLN A 72 11.44 9.36 -16.80
N GLY A 73 10.46 9.31 -15.88
CA GLY A 73 10.51 8.57 -14.62
C GLY A 73 11.33 9.29 -13.52
N ASP A 74 11.22 8.80 -12.29
CA ASP A 74 11.98 9.24 -11.11
C ASP A 74 12.21 8.06 -10.14
N GLU A 75 12.87 8.30 -8.99
CA GLU A 75 13.27 7.25 -8.03
C GLU A 75 12.11 6.53 -7.34
N HIS A 76 10.92 7.15 -7.26
CA HIS A 76 9.73 6.52 -6.66
C HIS A 76 8.71 6.07 -7.70
N ALA A 77 8.78 6.63 -8.90
CA ALA A 77 8.27 6.08 -10.15
C ALA A 77 9.10 4.88 -10.65
N ARG A 78 8.63 4.20 -11.71
CA ARG A 78 9.52 3.35 -12.52
C ARG A 78 10.18 4.24 -13.58
N PHE A 79 11.43 3.99 -13.97
CA PHE A 79 11.96 4.60 -15.20
C PHE A 79 11.23 3.99 -16.41
N TYR A 80 10.31 4.76 -17.01
CA TYR A 80 9.56 4.32 -18.18
C TYR A 80 10.08 4.97 -19.47
N GLY A 81 10.12 4.21 -20.57
CA GLY A 81 10.45 4.76 -21.89
C GLY A 81 9.32 5.62 -22.48
N GLU A 82 9.61 6.34 -23.56
CA GLU A 82 8.68 7.20 -24.34
C GLU A 82 7.33 6.53 -24.71
N HIS A 83 7.26 5.20 -24.64
CA HIS A 83 6.04 4.43 -24.84
C HIS A 83 4.91 4.80 -23.88
N VAL A 84 5.20 5.16 -22.62
CA VAL A 84 4.15 5.55 -21.65
C VAL A 84 3.45 6.83 -22.11
N TYR A 85 4.21 7.90 -22.38
CA TYR A 85 3.66 9.15 -22.90
C TYR A 85 2.91 8.95 -24.21
N SER A 86 3.52 8.25 -25.18
CA SER A 86 2.90 8.08 -26.50
C SER A 86 1.61 7.25 -26.44
N THR A 87 1.52 6.25 -25.56
CA THR A 87 0.30 5.45 -25.33
C THR A 87 -0.79 6.29 -24.68
N LEU A 88 -0.45 7.01 -23.59
CA LEU A 88 -1.38 7.92 -22.93
C LEU A 88 -1.91 8.96 -23.90
N ARG A 89 -1.03 9.62 -24.66
CA ARG A 89 -1.39 10.64 -25.66
C ARG A 89 -2.31 10.09 -26.74
N ALA A 90 -2.02 8.90 -27.27
CA ALA A 90 -2.86 8.26 -28.30
C ALA A 90 -4.28 7.97 -27.79
N TYR A 91 -4.45 7.71 -26.49
CA TYR A 91 -5.75 7.58 -25.88
C TYR A 91 -6.41 8.93 -25.59
N HIS A 92 -5.63 9.87 -25.03
CA HIS A 92 -6.06 11.16 -24.52
C HIS A 92 -6.49 12.14 -25.62
N ASP A 93 -5.61 12.45 -26.58
CA ASP A 93 -5.80 13.56 -27.52
C ASP A 93 -7.09 13.45 -28.34
N PRO A 94 -7.48 12.26 -28.87
CA PRO A 94 -8.73 12.11 -29.61
C PRO A 94 -9.99 12.33 -28.76
N ARG A 95 -9.88 12.24 -27.43
CA ARG A 95 -11.03 12.26 -26.50
C ARG A 95 -11.16 13.57 -25.74
N TYR A 96 -10.04 14.11 -25.25
CA TYR A 96 -10.06 15.15 -24.22
C TYR A 96 -9.36 16.46 -24.63
N SER A 97 -8.69 16.52 -25.78
CA SER A 97 -7.92 17.71 -26.23
C SER A 97 -8.71 19.02 -26.31
N ARG A 98 -10.05 18.97 -26.35
CA ARG A 98 -10.91 20.17 -26.36
C ARG A 98 -10.91 20.94 -25.02
N PHE A 99 -10.56 20.29 -23.91
CA PHE A 99 -10.51 20.91 -22.57
C PHE A 99 -9.29 20.51 -21.75
N SER A 100 -8.53 19.51 -22.19
CA SER A 100 -7.43 18.91 -21.45
C SER A 100 -6.12 18.98 -22.23
N THR A 101 -5.01 19.22 -21.52
CA THR A 101 -3.66 19.29 -22.10
C THR A 101 -2.71 18.34 -21.36
N LEU A 102 -1.88 17.60 -22.10
CA LEU A 102 -0.71 16.90 -21.55
C LEU A 102 0.52 17.80 -21.76
N LEU A 103 1.16 18.24 -20.68
CA LEU A 103 2.29 19.16 -20.70
C LEU A 103 3.57 18.45 -20.28
N ARG A 104 4.45 18.17 -21.25
CA ARG A 104 5.79 17.60 -20.99
C ARG A 104 6.72 18.64 -20.38
N SER A 105 6.85 18.67 -19.07
CA SER A 105 7.62 19.66 -18.33
C SER A 105 7.90 19.22 -16.90
N TYR A 106 8.93 19.77 -16.27
CA TYR A 106 9.07 19.69 -14.81
C TYR A 106 8.07 20.65 -14.15
N PHE A 107 7.63 20.34 -12.94
CA PHE A 107 6.59 21.11 -12.25
C PHE A 107 7.02 22.56 -12.02
N ALA A 108 8.28 22.76 -11.61
CA ALA A 108 8.89 24.08 -11.39
C ALA A 108 8.95 24.95 -12.67
N ASP A 109 9.07 24.34 -13.84
CA ASP A 109 9.09 25.07 -15.11
C ASP A 109 7.66 25.44 -15.58
N ALA A 110 6.69 24.57 -15.28
CA ALA A 110 5.31 24.73 -15.71
C ALA A 110 4.49 25.70 -14.85
N VAL A 111 4.85 25.88 -13.57
CA VAL A 111 4.06 26.68 -12.60
C VAL A 111 3.80 28.11 -13.07
N GLY A 112 4.76 28.72 -13.80
CA GLY A 112 4.64 30.08 -14.34
C GLY A 112 3.58 30.25 -15.44
N THR A 113 3.07 29.15 -15.99
CA THR A 113 2.00 29.18 -17.01
C THR A 113 0.59 29.33 -16.43
N PHE A 114 0.46 29.23 -15.10
CA PHE A 114 -0.80 29.35 -14.38
C PHE A 114 -0.90 30.68 -13.64
N GLU A 115 -2.06 31.31 -13.71
CA GLU A 115 -2.37 32.52 -12.94
C GLU A 115 -2.45 32.22 -11.44
N ASP A 116 -2.05 33.17 -10.60
CA ASP A 116 -2.22 33.05 -9.15
C ASP A 116 -3.71 32.96 -8.80
N GLY A 117 -4.06 32.10 -7.84
CA GLY A 117 -5.46 31.92 -7.43
C GLY A 117 -6.38 31.27 -8.46
N SER A 118 -5.84 30.57 -9.48
CA SER A 118 -6.64 30.03 -10.59
C SER A 118 -7.01 28.54 -10.46
N ILE A 119 -6.27 27.76 -9.66
CA ILE A 119 -6.42 26.30 -9.57
C ILE A 119 -7.44 25.94 -8.48
N ASP A 120 -8.52 25.26 -8.87
CA ASP A 120 -9.57 24.81 -7.95
C ASP A 120 -9.36 23.37 -7.44
N LEU A 121 -8.60 22.55 -8.19
CA LEU A 121 -8.21 21.21 -7.78
C LEU A 121 -6.77 20.94 -8.22
N LEU A 122 -5.90 20.61 -7.26
CA LEU A 122 -4.52 20.20 -7.49
C LEU A 122 -4.34 18.76 -7.02
N HIS A 123 -3.80 17.90 -7.88
CA HIS A 123 -3.35 16.55 -7.53
C HIS A 123 -1.83 16.51 -7.55
N ILE A 124 -1.22 16.09 -6.45
CA ILE A 124 0.23 15.96 -6.30
C ILE A 124 0.56 14.47 -6.13
N ASP A 125 1.24 13.91 -7.14
CA ASP A 125 1.60 12.50 -7.28
C ASP A 125 2.97 12.38 -7.98
N GLY A 126 3.90 13.27 -7.63
CA GLY A 126 5.27 13.33 -8.14
C GLY A 126 6.27 12.53 -7.29
N LEU A 127 7.47 13.05 -7.05
CA LEU A 127 8.44 12.36 -6.20
C LEU A 127 8.00 12.35 -4.72
N HIS A 128 7.91 11.16 -4.14
CA HIS A 128 7.29 10.98 -2.81
C HIS A 128 8.20 11.22 -1.59
N THR A 129 9.39 11.82 -1.74
CA THR A 129 10.19 12.25 -0.57
C THR A 129 9.51 13.42 0.12
N TYR A 130 9.78 13.62 1.41
CA TYR A 130 9.16 14.71 2.18
C TYR A 130 9.55 16.08 1.60
N GLU A 131 10.81 16.25 1.23
CA GLU A 131 11.34 17.49 0.68
C GLU A 131 10.70 17.83 -0.66
N ALA A 132 10.57 16.86 -1.56
CA ALA A 132 10.00 17.07 -2.89
C ALA A 132 8.50 17.41 -2.83
N VAL A 133 7.70 16.61 -2.12
CA VAL A 133 6.25 16.87 -2.01
C VAL A 133 5.95 18.19 -1.29
N ARG A 134 6.78 18.57 -0.30
CA ARG A 134 6.68 19.88 0.34
C ARG A 134 7.02 21.00 -0.62
N GLU A 135 8.10 20.88 -1.38
CA GLU A 135 8.50 21.87 -2.39
C GLU A 135 7.41 22.05 -3.45
N ASP A 136 6.82 20.95 -3.93
CA ASP A 136 5.70 20.97 -4.88
C ASP A 136 4.50 21.70 -4.27
N PHE A 137 4.09 21.34 -3.06
CA PHE A 137 2.97 22.01 -2.39
C PHE A 137 3.23 23.51 -2.21
N GLU A 138 4.40 23.90 -1.70
CA GLU A 138 4.74 25.30 -1.41
C GLU A 138 4.87 26.14 -2.69
N THR A 139 5.47 25.57 -3.74
CA THR A 139 5.62 26.22 -5.06
C THR A 139 4.27 26.47 -5.71
N TRP A 140 3.33 25.54 -5.57
CA TRP A 140 2.02 25.62 -6.19
C TRP A 140 0.96 26.32 -5.32
N LEU A 141 1.21 26.48 -4.02
CA LEU A 141 0.30 27.13 -3.08
C LEU A 141 -0.23 28.50 -3.55
N PRO A 142 0.57 29.42 -4.13
CA PRO A 142 0.07 30.70 -4.63
C PRO A 142 -0.89 30.58 -5.82
N LYS A 143 -0.86 29.44 -6.54
CA LYS A 143 -1.72 29.17 -7.69
C LYS A 143 -3.10 28.66 -7.30
N LEU A 144 -3.26 28.22 -6.05
CA LEU A 144 -4.51 27.70 -5.52
C LEU A 144 -5.53 28.82 -5.30
N SER A 145 -6.75 28.60 -5.79
CA SER A 145 -7.87 29.51 -5.60
C SER A 145 -8.43 29.46 -4.18
N ASP A 146 -9.34 30.37 -3.87
CA ASP A 146 -10.12 30.32 -2.63
C ASP A 146 -11.07 29.12 -2.55
N ARG A 147 -11.27 28.37 -3.63
CA ARG A 147 -12.10 27.14 -3.68
C ARG A 147 -11.26 25.86 -3.61
N ALA A 148 -9.93 26.00 -3.52
CA ALA A 148 -9.00 24.92 -3.78
C ALA A 148 -9.14 23.73 -2.83
N VAL A 149 -9.11 22.54 -3.40
CA VAL A 149 -8.84 21.28 -2.72
C VAL A 149 -7.55 20.72 -3.30
N VAL A 150 -6.67 20.23 -2.42
CA VAL A 150 -5.43 19.55 -2.83
C VAL A 150 -5.53 18.09 -2.42
N ILE A 151 -5.17 17.19 -3.32
CA ILE A 151 -5.10 15.75 -3.04
C ILE A 151 -3.67 15.26 -3.23
N PHE A 152 -3.24 14.36 -2.35
CA PHE A 152 -1.90 13.79 -2.32
C PHE A 152 -2.00 12.27 -2.30
N HIS A 153 -1.31 11.61 -3.23
CA HIS A 153 -1.26 10.16 -3.28
C HIS A 153 -0.09 9.59 -2.46
N ASP A 154 -0.07 8.28 -2.24
CA ASP A 154 0.93 7.54 -1.45
C ASP A 154 1.09 8.03 0.01
N CYS A 155 0.05 8.65 0.58
CA CYS A 155 0.09 9.19 1.93
C CYS A 155 0.09 8.11 3.04
N ASN A 156 -0.12 6.84 2.71
CA ASN A 156 -0.09 5.73 3.66
C ASN A 156 1.21 4.88 3.55
N VAL A 157 2.21 5.33 2.77
CA VAL A 157 3.50 4.64 2.60
C VAL A 157 4.56 5.25 3.52
N GLN A 158 5.24 4.42 4.32
CA GLN A 158 6.19 4.88 5.36
C GLN A 158 7.63 4.33 5.21
N GLY A 159 7.93 3.62 4.12
CA GLY A 159 9.27 3.07 3.82
C GLY A 159 9.94 3.76 2.63
N ARG A 160 11.18 3.37 2.30
CA ARG A 160 11.91 3.82 1.08
C ARG A 160 12.03 5.34 0.94
N ASP A 161 12.23 6.06 2.06
CA ASP A 161 12.28 7.53 2.09
C ASP A 161 10.98 8.25 1.66
N PHE A 162 9.84 7.54 1.64
CA PHE A 162 8.54 8.18 1.47
C PHE A 162 8.23 9.11 2.63
N GLY A 163 7.88 10.34 2.29
CA GLY A 163 7.68 11.43 3.24
C GLY A 163 6.34 12.14 3.11
N VAL A 164 5.46 11.69 2.22
CA VAL A 164 4.13 12.31 2.02
C VAL A 164 3.33 12.32 3.31
N TRP A 165 3.28 11.20 4.04
CA TRP A 165 2.58 11.10 5.33
C TRP A 165 3.03 12.17 6.35
N LYS A 166 4.32 12.52 6.38
CA LYS A 166 4.85 13.57 7.28
C LYS A 166 4.27 14.93 6.92
N LEU A 167 4.21 15.26 5.62
CA LEU A 167 3.58 16.50 5.17
C LEU A 167 2.09 16.50 5.50
N ILE A 168 1.40 15.38 5.32
CA ILE A 168 -0.03 15.27 5.65
C ILE A 168 -0.31 15.47 7.14
N GLU A 169 0.53 14.96 8.05
CA GLU A 169 0.44 15.25 9.48
C GLU A 169 0.52 16.76 9.75
N GLU A 170 1.49 17.44 9.12
CA GLU A 170 1.63 18.88 9.27
C GLU A 170 0.47 19.67 8.67
N LEU A 171 -0.05 19.26 7.50
CA LEU A 171 -1.17 19.91 6.83
C LEU A 171 -2.47 19.70 7.61
N SER A 172 -2.66 18.53 8.23
CA SER A 172 -3.83 18.20 9.05
C SER A 172 -3.94 19.08 10.30
N ALA A 173 -2.84 19.64 10.78
CA ALA A 173 -2.85 20.62 11.87
C ALA A 173 -3.35 22.01 11.44
N ARG A 174 -3.36 22.31 10.14
CA ARG A 174 -3.67 23.65 9.56
C ARG A 174 -4.97 23.64 8.76
N TYR A 175 -5.27 22.54 8.10
CA TYR A 175 -6.36 22.37 7.16
C TYR A 175 -7.21 21.17 7.52
N ARG A 176 -8.49 21.22 7.18
CA ARG A 176 -9.36 20.05 7.29
C ARG A 176 -8.90 18.99 6.29
N THR A 177 -8.55 17.83 6.81
CA THR A 177 -7.90 16.77 6.03
C THR A 177 -8.56 15.43 6.28
N PHE A 178 -8.86 14.71 5.21
CA PHE A 178 -9.38 13.35 5.24
C PHE A 178 -8.46 12.41 4.46
N GLU A 179 -8.23 11.21 4.95
CA GLU A 179 -7.29 10.26 4.35
C GLU A 179 -7.94 8.91 4.05
N PHE A 180 -7.85 8.48 2.80
CA PHE A 180 -8.04 7.09 2.41
C PHE A 180 -6.79 6.27 2.75
N ARG A 181 -6.98 4.98 3.03
CA ARG A 181 -5.87 4.05 3.41
C ARG A 181 -5.57 3.00 2.33
N HIS A 182 -6.55 2.67 1.50
CA HIS A 182 -6.37 1.74 0.38
C HIS A 182 -5.60 2.40 -0.76
N SER A 183 -5.12 1.60 -1.73
CA SER A 183 -4.40 2.12 -2.91
C SER A 183 -3.27 3.08 -2.51
N ASN A 184 -2.41 2.62 -1.59
CA ASN A 184 -1.31 3.39 -0.98
C ASN A 184 -1.69 4.69 -0.24
N GLY A 185 -2.97 4.99 -0.13
CA GLY A 185 -3.50 6.16 0.53
C GLY A 185 -3.74 7.34 -0.42
N LEU A 186 -4.71 8.16 -0.05
CA LEU A 186 -5.00 9.43 -0.71
C LEU A 186 -5.47 10.43 0.35
N ALA A 187 -4.69 11.48 0.57
CA ALA A 187 -5.05 12.57 1.46
C ALA A 187 -5.82 13.64 0.69
N VAL A 188 -6.84 14.20 1.33
CA VAL A 188 -7.75 15.20 0.77
C VAL A 188 -7.76 16.41 1.70
N VAL A 189 -7.20 17.52 1.22
CA VAL A 189 -6.92 18.71 2.04
C VAL A 189 -7.75 19.90 1.54
N GLU A 190 -8.63 20.43 2.39
CA GLU A 190 -9.39 21.67 2.13
C GLU A 190 -8.51 22.91 2.36
N VAL A 191 -7.87 23.41 1.31
CA VAL A 191 -6.95 24.57 1.40
C VAL A 191 -7.70 25.90 1.23
N GLY A 192 -8.67 25.95 0.32
CA GLY A 192 -9.47 27.14 0.04
C GLY A 192 -10.40 27.54 1.18
N SER A 193 -10.66 28.84 1.35
CA SER A 193 -11.62 29.36 2.34
C SER A 193 -13.09 29.25 1.89
N GLN A 194 -13.34 29.03 0.61
CA GLN A 194 -14.64 29.01 -0.07
C GLN A 194 -14.87 27.72 -0.87
N VAL A 195 -14.40 26.57 -0.35
CA VAL A 195 -14.66 25.26 -0.97
C VAL A 195 -16.18 25.03 -1.14
N PRO A 196 -16.64 24.50 -2.30
CA PRO A 196 -18.05 24.30 -2.61
C PRO A 196 -18.82 23.57 -1.50
N GLU A 197 -20.04 24.04 -1.20
CA GLU A 197 -20.88 23.50 -0.11
C GLU A 197 -21.12 21.99 -0.24
N ALA A 198 -21.33 21.50 -1.46
CA ALA A 198 -21.53 20.08 -1.72
C ALA A 198 -20.31 19.23 -1.31
N PHE A 199 -19.10 19.72 -1.56
CA PHE A 199 -17.87 19.05 -1.15
C PHE A 199 -17.62 19.17 0.36
N ARG A 200 -17.91 20.34 0.93
CA ARG A 200 -17.81 20.54 2.39
C ARG A 200 -18.72 19.59 3.16
N ALA A 201 -19.96 19.39 2.68
CA ALA A 201 -20.89 18.42 3.26
C ALA A 201 -20.36 16.97 3.15
N PHE A 202 -19.66 16.65 2.06
CA PHE A 202 -18.93 15.39 1.96
C PHE A 202 -17.83 15.29 3.03
N MET A 203 -16.99 16.31 3.18
CA MET A 203 -15.92 16.33 4.19
C MET A 203 -16.46 16.25 5.63
N ASP A 204 -17.57 16.94 5.93
CA ASP A 204 -18.26 16.83 7.23
C ASP A 204 -18.68 15.38 7.51
N THR A 205 -19.22 14.69 6.50
CA THR A 205 -19.63 13.29 6.61
C THR A 205 -18.44 12.36 6.73
N ALA A 206 -17.40 12.57 5.92
CA ALA A 206 -16.19 11.77 5.91
C ALA A 206 -15.43 11.86 7.24
N LEU A 207 -15.39 13.05 7.86
CA LEU A 207 -14.73 13.26 9.14
C LEU A 207 -15.56 12.79 10.33
N ALA A 208 -16.88 12.73 10.21
CA ALA A 208 -17.76 12.21 11.26
C ALA A 208 -17.67 10.68 11.41
N ASP A 209 -17.54 9.95 10.29
CA ASP A 209 -17.31 8.50 10.29
C ASP A 209 -16.29 8.10 9.19
N PRO A 210 -14.99 8.27 9.47
CA PRO A 210 -13.94 8.01 8.49
C PRO A 210 -13.90 6.59 7.98
N ASP A 211 -14.15 5.62 8.85
CA ASP A 211 -14.05 4.21 8.49
C ASP A 211 -15.23 3.75 7.63
N ALA A 212 -16.44 4.27 7.86
CA ALA A 212 -17.55 4.02 6.95
C ALA A 212 -17.30 4.62 5.58
N MET A 213 -16.73 5.84 5.52
CA MET A 213 -16.42 6.50 4.25
C MET A 213 -15.36 5.72 3.46
N ARG A 214 -14.27 5.28 4.11
CA ARG A 214 -13.23 4.44 3.51
C ARG A 214 -13.81 3.14 2.95
N ARG A 215 -14.53 2.36 3.78
CA ARG A 215 -15.15 1.09 3.37
C ARG A 215 -16.09 1.26 2.18
N TYR A 216 -16.80 2.38 2.10
CA TYR A 216 -17.70 2.65 0.98
C TYR A 216 -16.94 2.75 -0.34
N PHE A 217 -15.89 3.57 -0.41
CA PHE A 217 -15.10 3.72 -1.63
C PHE A 217 -14.28 2.48 -1.96
N GLU A 218 -13.70 1.83 -0.94
CA GLU A 218 -13.04 0.52 -1.09
C GLU A 218 -13.98 -0.53 -1.69
N GLY A 219 -15.23 -0.58 -1.21
CA GLY A 219 -16.25 -1.49 -1.72
C GLY A 219 -16.60 -1.24 -3.18
N ILE A 220 -16.69 0.02 -3.62
CA ILE A 220 -16.92 0.34 -5.04
C ILE A 220 -15.67 0.03 -5.87
N ALA A 221 -14.50 0.41 -5.40
CA ALA A 221 -13.23 0.14 -6.06
C ALA A 221 -13.01 -1.36 -6.30
N ALA A 222 -13.41 -2.21 -5.35
CA ALA A 222 -13.34 -3.66 -5.49
C ALA A 222 -14.22 -4.23 -6.62
N THR A 223 -15.15 -3.45 -7.18
CA THR A 223 -15.97 -3.84 -8.34
C THR A 223 -15.35 -3.50 -9.68
N ILE A 224 -14.27 -2.71 -9.70
CA ILE A 224 -13.58 -2.32 -10.95
C ILE A 224 -12.93 -3.57 -11.54
N LEU A 225 -13.28 -3.92 -12.78
CA LEU A 225 -12.72 -5.05 -13.52
C LEU A 225 -11.63 -4.59 -14.49
N ASP A 226 -10.53 -5.33 -14.57
CA ASP A 226 -9.55 -5.18 -15.64
C ASP A 226 -10.20 -5.58 -16.98
N PRO A 227 -10.24 -4.70 -18.00
CA PRO A 227 -10.82 -5.00 -19.30
C PRO A 227 -10.20 -6.18 -20.04
N ALA A 228 -8.92 -6.47 -19.79
CA ALA A 228 -8.18 -7.54 -20.47
C ALA A 228 -8.49 -8.92 -19.86
N THR A 229 -8.59 -8.99 -18.52
CA THR A 229 -8.78 -10.25 -17.79
C THR A 229 -10.23 -10.48 -17.33
N ASN A 230 -11.05 -9.42 -17.31
CA ASN A 230 -12.41 -9.40 -16.77
C ASN A 230 -12.50 -9.85 -15.29
N LEU A 231 -11.39 -9.73 -14.56
CA LEU A 231 -11.30 -9.96 -13.13
C LEU A 231 -11.29 -8.63 -12.38
N PRO A 232 -11.82 -8.55 -11.15
CA PRO A 232 -11.61 -7.37 -10.31
C PRO A 232 -10.13 -6.99 -10.27
N VAL A 233 -9.81 -5.71 -10.44
CA VAL A 233 -8.44 -5.18 -10.33
C VAL A 233 -7.88 -5.47 -8.93
N ALA A 234 -8.76 -5.51 -7.92
CA ALA A 234 -8.46 -5.98 -6.56
C ALA A 234 -8.22 -7.51 -6.43
N SER A 235 -8.63 -8.31 -7.43
CA SER A 235 -8.47 -9.78 -7.49
C SER A 235 -7.46 -10.25 -8.54
N GLY A 236 -6.80 -9.30 -9.20
CA GLY A 236 -5.89 -9.53 -10.30
C GLY A 236 -4.71 -8.59 -10.18
N ALA A 237 -3.91 -8.74 -9.13
CA ALA A 237 -2.48 -8.57 -9.33
C ALA A 237 -2.09 -9.60 -10.39
N GLN A 238 -2.09 -9.18 -11.67
CA GLN A 238 -1.26 -9.85 -12.66
C GLN A 238 0.11 -10.06 -12.01
N PRO A 239 0.74 -11.25 -12.18
CA PRO A 239 1.96 -11.59 -11.48
C PRO A 239 2.94 -10.43 -11.63
N ARG A 240 3.25 -9.76 -10.51
CA ARG A 240 4.27 -8.71 -10.50
C ARG A 240 5.51 -9.35 -11.13
N GLN A 241 6.00 -8.72 -12.20
CA GLN A 241 7.27 -9.10 -12.80
C GLN A 241 8.32 -9.00 -11.69
N VAL A 242 8.86 -10.14 -11.29
CA VAL A 242 9.87 -10.20 -10.22
C VAL A 242 11.18 -9.80 -10.87
N ASP A 243 11.87 -8.83 -10.26
CA ASP A 243 13.14 -8.33 -10.78
C ASP A 243 14.24 -8.52 -9.75
N CYS A 244 15.42 -8.97 -10.18
CA CYS A 244 16.61 -8.94 -9.35
C CYS A 244 17.47 -7.73 -9.72
N ARG A 245 17.82 -6.91 -8.73
CA ARG A 245 18.63 -5.71 -8.92
C ARG A 245 19.92 -5.80 -8.11
N VAL A 246 21.00 -5.29 -8.68
CA VAL A 246 22.28 -5.12 -7.99
C VAL A 246 22.69 -3.66 -8.06
N TYR A 247 22.87 -3.04 -6.91
CA TYR A 247 23.48 -1.72 -6.80
C TYR A 247 24.96 -1.83 -6.48
N TYR A 248 25.75 -0.87 -6.93
CA TYR A 248 27.19 -0.84 -6.68
C TYR A 248 27.67 0.55 -6.27
N ARG A 249 28.67 0.61 -5.38
CA ARG A 249 29.21 1.88 -4.86
C ARG A 249 30.71 1.78 -4.53
N THR A 250 31.37 2.93 -4.48
CA THR A 250 32.78 3.08 -4.10
C THR A 250 32.88 3.93 -2.83
N GLY A 251 33.75 3.56 -1.88
CA GLY A 251 33.98 4.32 -0.66
C GLY A 251 32.70 4.59 0.15
N GLU A 252 32.42 5.87 0.44
CA GLU A 252 31.25 6.32 1.22
C GLU A 252 30.10 6.84 0.35
N GLU A 253 30.12 6.57 -0.96
CA GLU A 253 29.01 6.93 -1.85
C GLU A 253 27.69 6.30 -1.37
N GLY A 254 26.59 7.03 -1.50
CA GLY A 254 25.25 6.45 -1.35
C GLY A 254 24.91 5.51 -2.50
N TYR A 255 23.94 4.62 -2.28
CA TYR A 255 23.32 3.85 -3.37
C TYR A 255 22.43 4.75 -4.23
N ASP A 256 22.50 4.57 -5.54
CA ASP A 256 21.86 5.43 -6.57
C ASP A 256 21.42 4.51 -7.72
N GLU A 257 20.22 4.69 -8.24
CA GLU A 257 19.68 3.88 -9.33
C GLU A 257 20.53 3.92 -10.61
N ARG A 258 21.23 5.02 -10.87
CA ARG A 258 22.17 5.16 -11.99
C ARG A 258 23.37 4.22 -11.86
N ARG A 259 23.62 3.70 -10.65
CA ARG A 259 24.62 2.70 -10.33
C ARG A 259 23.96 1.36 -9.96
N SER A 260 23.01 0.93 -10.79
CA SER A 260 22.32 -0.35 -10.63
C SER A 260 22.24 -1.15 -11.93
N LEU A 261 22.15 -2.47 -11.78
CA LEU A 261 21.99 -3.44 -12.85
C LEU A 261 20.72 -4.25 -12.56
N LEU A 262 19.79 -4.31 -13.52
CA LEU A 262 18.48 -4.94 -13.37
C LEU A 262 18.34 -6.14 -14.30
N LEU A 263 17.83 -7.25 -13.78
CA LEU A 263 17.45 -8.41 -14.58
C LEU A 263 16.03 -8.86 -14.22
N HIS A 264 15.19 -8.97 -15.25
CA HIS A 264 13.82 -9.45 -15.14
C HIS A 264 13.79 -10.98 -15.04
N LEU A 265 13.02 -11.52 -14.11
CA LEU A 265 12.83 -12.96 -14.02
C LEU A 265 11.80 -13.43 -15.06
N PRO A 266 11.98 -14.64 -15.64
CA PRO A 266 11.02 -15.21 -16.57
C PRO A 266 9.69 -15.56 -15.87
N GLU A 267 8.58 -15.44 -16.60
CA GLU A 267 7.24 -15.78 -16.10
C GLU A 267 7.15 -17.25 -15.65
N GLY A 268 6.76 -17.48 -14.38
CA GLY A 268 6.57 -18.82 -13.81
C GLY A 268 6.98 -18.93 -12.35
N SER A 269 6.95 -20.15 -11.78
CA SER A 269 7.44 -20.41 -10.43
C SER A 269 8.96 -20.22 -10.38
N VAL A 270 9.38 -19.06 -9.89
CA VAL A 270 10.78 -18.71 -9.65
C VAL A 270 11.38 -19.72 -8.66
N ARG A 271 12.55 -20.25 -8.99
CA ARG A 271 13.35 -21.15 -8.14
C ARG A 271 14.77 -20.60 -8.07
N THR A 272 15.76 -21.47 -7.91
CA THR A 272 17.19 -21.16 -7.99
C THR A 272 17.59 -20.57 -9.34
N MET A 273 18.08 -19.34 -9.33
CA MET A 273 18.56 -18.57 -10.48
C MET A 273 20.05 -18.21 -10.31
N ASP A 274 20.79 -18.17 -11.42
CA ASP A 274 22.19 -17.73 -11.48
C ASP A 274 22.29 -16.60 -12.49
N PHE A 275 22.30 -15.38 -11.97
CA PHE A 275 22.31 -14.15 -12.74
C PHE A 275 23.71 -13.74 -13.10
N ARG A 276 23.86 -13.16 -14.30
CA ARG A 276 25.09 -12.55 -14.78
C ARG A 276 24.84 -11.07 -15.09
N PHE A 277 25.31 -10.19 -14.20
CA PHE A 277 25.20 -8.75 -14.35
C PHE A 277 26.48 -8.21 -14.99
N VAL A 278 26.39 -7.65 -16.20
CA VAL A 278 27.55 -7.08 -16.90
C VAL A 278 27.92 -5.74 -16.25
N LEU A 279 29.16 -5.62 -15.78
CA LEU A 279 29.63 -4.37 -15.18
C LEU A 279 29.98 -3.37 -16.30
N PRO A 280 29.71 -2.07 -16.13
CA PRO A 280 30.17 -1.06 -17.08
C PRO A 280 31.70 -0.98 -17.15
N ASP A 281 32.23 -0.58 -18.29
CA ASP A 281 33.68 -0.49 -18.51
C ASP A 281 34.37 0.40 -17.46
N GLY A 282 35.41 -0.13 -16.83
CA GLY A 282 36.21 0.58 -15.84
C GLY A 282 35.57 0.68 -14.44
N VAL A 283 34.38 0.13 -14.22
CA VAL A 283 33.72 0.12 -12.91
C VAL A 283 34.32 -0.96 -12.01
N ARG A 284 34.81 -0.54 -10.83
CA ARG A 284 35.41 -1.42 -9.80
C ARG A 284 34.85 -1.07 -8.41
N PRO A 285 33.65 -1.57 -8.06
CA PRO A 285 32.97 -1.17 -6.83
C PRO A 285 33.58 -1.80 -5.58
N ASP A 286 33.59 -1.06 -4.47
CA ASP A 286 34.01 -1.57 -3.17
C ASP A 286 32.92 -2.41 -2.51
N PHE A 287 31.66 -2.04 -2.74
CA PHE A 287 30.48 -2.68 -2.17
C PHE A 287 29.40 -2.90 -3.23
N ILE A 288 28.63 -3.96 -3.02
CA ILE A 288 27.43 -4.25 -3.79
C ILE A 288 26.27 -4.53 -2.85
N ARG A 289 25.08 -4.06 -3.23
CA ARG A 289 23.81 -4.37 -2.59
C ARG A 289 22.99 -5.21 -3.57
N ILE A 290 22.52 -6.37 -3.13
CA ILE A 290 21.72 -7.30 -3.91
C ILE A 290 20.30 -7.26 -3.38
N ASP A 291 19.38 -6.95 -4.29
CA ASP A 291 17.94 -6.90 -4.06
C ASP A 291 17.36 -8.08 -4.86
N PRO A 292 17.00 -9.20 -4.19
CA PRO A 292 16.43 -10.34 -4.90
C PRO A 292 15.09 -9.99 -5.57
N THR A 293 14.31 -9.08 -5.00
CA THR A 293 13.01 -8.58 -5.50
C THR A 293 12.55 -7.37 -4.70
N ASP A 294 11.58 -6.62 -5.22
CA ASP A 294 10.79 -5.61 -4.51
C ASP A 294 9.58 -6.21 -3.75
N LEU A 295 9.71 -7.45 -3.26
CA LEU A 295 8.61 -8.22 -2.68
C LEU A 295 8.99 -8.95 -1.39
N PRO A 296 8.05 -9.11 -0.45
CA PRO A 296 8.24 -9.99 0.70
C PRO A 296 8.45 -11.45 0.26
N GLY A 297 9.22 -12.21 1.04
CA GLY A 297 9.53 -13.58 0.68
C GLY A 297 10.63 -14.21 1.53
N VAL A 298 11.03 -15.41 1.11
CA VAL A 298 12.15 -16.17 1.67
C VAL A 298 13.15 -16.41 0.56
N PHE A 299 14.40 -16.03 0.81
CA PHE A 299 15.46 -16.00 -0.20
C PHE A 299 16.72 -16.67 0.33
N GLY A 300 17.47 -17.29 -0.58
CA GLY A 300 18.79 -17.87 -0.31
C GLY A 300 19.82 -17.34 -1.29
N LEU A 301 20.88 -16.70 -0.84
CA LEU A 301 22.07 -16.51 -1.69
C LEU A 301 22.98 -17.72 -1.56
N PHE A 302 23.36 -18.31 -2.70
CA PHE A 302 24.23 -19.49 -2.75
C PHE A 302 25.51 -19.25 -3.57
N ARG A 303 25.60 -18.13 -4.28
CA ARG A 303 26.78 -17.76 -5.08
C ARG A 303 26.90 -16.25 -5.18
N LEU A 304 28.13 -15.77 -5.03
CA LEU A 304 28.50 -14.40 -5.36
C LEU A 304 29.94 -14.37 -5.86
N ALA A 305 30.18 -13.82 -7.05
CA ALA A 305 31.50 -13.87 -7.67
C ALA A 305 31.72 -12.79 -8.73
N LEU A 306 32.97 -12.32 -8.86
CA LEU A 306 33.41 -11.43 -9.93
C LEU A 306 34.02 -12.24 -11.08
N GLU A 307 33.52 -12.06 -12.30
CA GLU A 307 34.10 -12.61 -13.53
C GLU A 307 35.12 -11.63 -14.12
N PHE A 308 36.28 -12.13 -14.55
CA PHE A 308 37.31 -11.37 -15.25
C PHE A 308 37.94 -12.21 -16.36
N GLU A 309 38.48 -11.55 -17.38
CA GLU A 309 39.23 -12.24 -18.43
C GLU A 309 40.61 -12.67 -17.91
N ASP A 310 40.93 -13.95 -18.06
CA ASP A 310 42.26 -14.50 -17.76
C ASP A 310 42.82 -15.26 -18.98
N PRO A 311 43.94 -14.80 -19.56
CA PRO A 311 44.58 -15.45 -20.70
C PRO A 311 45.02 -16.90 -20.46
N GLN A 312 45.19 -17.34 -19.21
CA GLN A 312 45.61 -18.69 -18.84
C GLN A 312 44.45 -19.56 -18.36
N ALA A 313 43.30 -18.96 -18.04
CA ALA A 313 42.09 -19.65 -17.58
C ALA A 313 40.85 -18.82 -17.98
N PRO A 314 40.27 -19.00 -19.18
CA PRO A 314 39.31 -18.07 -19.81
C PRO A 314 38.04 -17.68 -19.02
N ASP A 315 37.82 -18.17 -17.81
CA ASP A 315 36.70 -17.84 -16.92
C ASP A 315 37.20 -17.66 -15.48
N GLY A 316 38.11 -16.71 -15.26
CA GLY A 316 38.63 -16.41 -13.92
C GLY A 316 37.52 -15.88 -13.02
N VAL A 317 37.35 -16.47 -11.83
CA VAL A 317 36.29 -16.10 -10.87
C VAL A 317 36.88 -15.74 -9.51
N GLY A 318 36.62 -14.52 -9.04
CA GLY A 318 36.89 -14.09 -7.67
C GLY A 318 35.66 -14.28 -6.79
N PHE A 319 35.67 -15.27 -5.90
CA PHE A 319 34.53 -15.55 -5.02
C PHE A 319 34.41 -14.53 -3.89
N VAL A 320 33.17 -14.15 -3.57
CA VAL A 320 32.82 -13.38 -2.38
C VAL A 320 32.24 -14.32 -1.34
N ASP A 321 32.73 -14.24 -0.09
CA ASP A 321 32.18 -15.04 1.00
C ASP A 321 30.82 -14.49 1.44
N ILE A 322 29.75 -15.09 0.94
CA ILE A 322 28.37 -14.69 1.23
C ILE A 322 27.97 -14.80 2.71
N ARG A 323 28.80 -15.43 3.55
CA ARG A 323 28.58 -15.48 5.01
C ARG A 323 29.04 -14.21 5.71
N LYS A 324 29.85 -13.38 5.03
CA LYS A 324 30.34 -12.09 5.50
C LYS A 324 29.50 -10.95 4.90
N SER A 325 28.18 -11.07 4.95
CA SER A 325 27.29 -9.95 4.60
C SER A 325 27.53 -8.79 5.57
N GLY A 326 27.57 -7.56 5.06
CA GLY A 326 27.70 -6.36 5.87
C GLY A 326 26.37 -6.03 6.55
N HIS A 327 25.38 -5.69 5.72
CA HIS A 327 24.05 -5.31 6.17
C HIS A 327 22.99 -6.16 5.46
N LEU A 328 21.96 -6.55 6.20
CA LEU A 328 20.83 -7.32 5.71
C LEU A 328 19.55 -6.60 6.15
N ASN A 329 18.72 -6.20 5.19
CA ASN A 329 17.39 -5.65 5.43
C ASN A 329 16.34 -6.75 5.30
N ALA A 330 16.41 -7.71 6.24
CA ALA A 330 15.55 -8.86 6.35
C ALA A 330 15.90 -9.64 7.64
N GLU A 331 15.08 -10.61 7.99
CA GLU A 331 15.34 -11.54 9.09
C GLU A 331 16.27 -12.66 8.63
N ASN A 332 17.42 -12.79 9.28
CA ASN A 332 18.37 -13.85 8.99
C ASN A 332 17.81 -15.22 9.46
N LEU A 333 17.86 -16.22 8.59
CA LEU A 333 17.37 -17.57 8.87
C LEU A 333 18.51 -18.57 8.93
N HIS A 334 18.25 -19.72 9.54
CA HIS A 334 19.20 -20.83 9.51
C HIS A 334 19.49 -21.26 8.07
N PRO A 335 20.77 -21.39 7.69
CA PRO A 335 21.13 -21.76 6.33
C PRO A 335 20.78 -23.22 6.02
N VAL A 336 20.38 -23.48 4.78
CA VAL A 336 20.03 -24.83 4.30
C VAL A 336 21.28 -25.63 3.87
N GLY A 337 22.44 -24.95 3.73
CA GLY A 337 23.73 -25.57 3.43
C GLY A 337 24.93 -24.69 3.83
N GLU A 338 26.14 -25.27 3.82
CA GLU A 338 27.36 -24.65 4.37
C GLU A 338 27.81 -23.33 3.68
N ARG A 339 27.29 -23.05 2.48
CA ARG A 339 27.62 -21.86 1.67
C ARG A 339 26.37 -21.10 1.25
N TRP A 340 25.42 -20.96 2.16
CA TRP A 340 24.15 -20.26 1.92
C TRP A 340 23.99 -19.13 2.92
N LEU A 341 23.53 -17.98 2.45
CA LEU A 341 22.89 -16.97 3.30
C LEU A 341 21.40 -17.05 3.04
N ARG A 342 20.60 -17.35 4.06
CA ARG A 342 19.15 -17.50 3.93
C ARG A 342 18.45 -16.47 4.79
N PHE A 343 17.45 -15.80 4.26
CA PHE A 343 16.75 -14.73 4.96
C PHE A 343 15.28 -14.63 4.54
N ALA A 344 14.46 -14.07 5.41
CA ALA A 344 13.04 -13.79 5.17
C ALA A 344 12.75 -12.30 5.32
N SER A 345 12.03 -11.74 4.37
CA SER A 345 11.49 -10.38 4.47
C SER A 345 9.97 -10.42 4.53
N PHE A 346 9.44 -9.59 5.44
CA PHE A 346 8.02 -9.31 5.57
C PHE A 346 7.61 -7.98 4.92
N HIS A 347 8.57 -7.25 4.35
CA HIS A 347 8.37 -6.00 3.61
C HIS A 347 8.89 -6.13 2.17
N ASP A 348 8.61 -5.11 1.36
CA ASP A 348 8.83 -5.05 -0.08
C ASP A 348 10.22 -4.54 -0.50
N ASP A 349 11.17 -4.53 0.43
CA ASP A 349 12.56 -4.07 0.17
C ASP A 349 13.62 -5.01 0.79
N PRO A 350 13.58 -6.33 0.52
CA PRO A 350 14.66 -7.21 0.94
C PRO A 350 15.95 -6.85 0.22
N TRP A 351 17.02 -6.60 0.96
CA TRP A 351 18.35 -6.43 0.36
C TRP A 351 19.46 -6.88 1.28
N VAL A 352 20.60 -7.21 0.68
CA VAL A 352 21.83 -7.57 1.40
C VAL A 352 23.06 -6.96 0.75
N GLU A 353 23.94 -6.42 1.58
CA GLU A 353 25.19 -5.79 1.16
C GLU A 353 26.40 -6.71 1.37
N PHE A 354 27.34 -6.67 0.43
CA PHE A 354 28.64 -7.34 0.51
C PHE A 354 29.79 -6.39 0.15
N SER A 355 30.91 -6.53 0.87
CA SER A 355 32.20 -5.96 0.46
C SER A 355 32.87 -6.86 -0.57
N LEU A 356 33.46 -6.25 -1.60
CA LEU A 356 34.20 -6.94 -2.64
C LEU A 356 35.71 -6.96 -2.39
N ALA A 357 36.20 -6.43 -1.27
CA ALA A 357 37.64 -6.27 -1.01
C ALA A 357 38.45 -7.57 -1.15
N GLU A 358 37.96 -8.68 -0.57
CA GLU A 358 38.63 -10.00 -0.66
C GLU A 358 38.61 -10.54 -2.09
N ALA A 359 37.51 -10.37 -2.81
CA ALA A 359 37.42 -10.80 -4.21
C ALA A 359 38.38 -9.97 -5.09
N TRP A 360 38.48 -8.67 -4.86
CA TRP A 360 39.42 -7.80 -5.57
C TRP A 360 40.89 -8.14 -5.33
N GLN A 361 41.26 -8.69 -4.17
CA GLN A 361 42.62 -9.21 -3.94
C GLN A 361 42.94 -10.40 -4.85
N VAL A 362 41.95 -11.25 -5.14
CA VAL A 362 42.09 -12.39 -6.05
C VAL A 362 42.08 -11.93 -7.52
N VAL A 363 41.19 -11.00 -7.86
CA VAL A 363 41.13 -10.43 -9.22
C VAL A 363 42.39 -9.61 -9.53
N GLY A 364 42.99 -8.93 -8.54
CA GLY A 364 44.12 -8.03 -8.75
C GLY A 364 43.72 -6.81 -9.57
N ASP A 365 44.61 -6.27 -10.40
CA ASP A 365 44.36 -5.07 -11.23
C ASP A 365 43.58 -5.36 -12.53
N ARG A 366 43.14 -6.60 -12.72
CA ARG A 366 42.37 -6.99 -13.92
C ARG A 366 40.97 -6.35 -13.89
N PRO A 367 40.44 -5.94 -15.05
CA PRO A 367 39.06 -5.48 -15.14
C PRO A 367 38.10 -6.67 -14.96
N ALA A 368 37.10 -6.50 -14.10
CA ALA A 368 35.97 -7.43 -14.06
C ALA A 368 34.98 -7.09 -15.16
N THR A 369 34.41 -8.11 -15.79
CA THR A 369 33.44 -7.95 -16.88
C THR A 369 32.00 -8.19 -16.40
N ALA A 370 31.81 -8.96 -15.33
CA ALA A 370 30.50 -9.23 -14.78
C ALA A 370 30.53 -9.65 -13.30
N LEU A 371 29.36 -9.55 -12.67
CA LEU A 371 29.04 -10.13 -11.37
C LEU A 371 28.11 -11.35 -11.57
N ARG A 372 28.44 -12.45 -10.91
CA ARG A 372 27.60 -13.66 -10.82
C ARG A 372 26.90 -13.73 -9.48
N VAL A 373 25.58 -13.78 -9.51
CA VAL A 373 24.73 -13.81 -8.31
C VAL A 373 23.79 -15.00 -8.39
N GLY A 374 23.95 -15.94 -7.48
CA GLY A 374 23.06 -17.08 -7.32
C GLY A 374 22.02 -16.81 -6.23
N VAL A 375 20.76 -16.72 -6.63
CA VAL A 375 19.61 -16.49 -5.73
C VAL A 375 18.64 -17.67 -5.81
N ASP A 376 18.27 -18.22 -4.66
CA ASP A 376 17.21 -19.19 -4.50
C ASP A 376 15.96 -18.50 -3.96
N TYR A 377 14.90 -18.50 -4.75
CA TYR A 377 13.61 -17.92 -4.39
C TYR A 377 12.75 -19.03 -3.78
N GLU A 378 12.86 -19.23 -2.47
CA GLU A 378 12.08 -20.27 -1.78
C GLU A 378 10.60 -19.92 -1.74
N THR A 379 10.30 -18.64 -1.52
CA THR A 379 8.93 -18.11 -1.54
C THR A 379 8.97 -16.64 -1.91
N VAL A 380 8.11 -16.21 -2.82
CA VAL A 380 7.86 -14.80 -3.12
C VAL A 380 6.36 -14.55 -2.95
N LEU A 381 6.00 -13.60 -2.09
CA LEU A 381 4.61 -13.25 -1.85
C LEU A 381 4.14 -12.34 -2.97
N LEU A 382 3.52 -12.92 -4.00
CA LEU A 382 2.97 -12.20 -5.15
C LEU A 382 1.56 -11.64 -4.88
N ASP A 383 0.84 -12.22 -3.93
CA ASP A 383 -0.52 -11.81 -3.58
C ASP A 383 -0.48 -10.56 -2.66
N PRO A 384 -1.07 -9.42 -3.06
CA PRO A 384 -1.04 -8.19 -2.26
C PRO A 384 -1.70 -8.32 -0.88
N THR A 385 -2.71 -9.19 -0.74
CA THR A 385 -3.36 -9.45 0.55
C THR A 385 -2.40 -10.17 1.48
N LEU A 386 -1.68 -11.16 0.97
CA LEU A 386 -0.65 -11.87 1.75
C LEU A 386 0.55 -10.97 2.07
N GLN A 387 0.93 -10.06 1.17
CA GLN A 387 1.96 -9.05 1.43
C GLN A 387 1.55 -8.13 2.59
N HIS A 388 0.33 -7.61 2.56
CA HIS A 388 -0.18 -6.76 3.63
C HIS A 388 -0.22 -7.50 4.98
N ILE A 389 -0.71 -8.75 5.00
CA ILE A 389 -0.70 -9.58 6.20
C ILE A 389 0.74 -9.81 6.69
N ALA A 390 1.68 -10.11 5.79
CA ALA A 390 3.08 -10.31 6.14
C ALA A 390 3.68 -9.05 6.79
N TYR A 391 3.44 -7.87 6.20
CA TYR A 391 3.91 -6.59 6.71
C TYR A 391 3.38 -6.28 8.11
N GLU A 392 2.06 -6.39 8.33
CA GLU A 392 1.43 -6.17 9.64
C GLU A 392 1.97 -7.14 10.71
N HIS A 393 2.19 -8.40 10.34
CA HIS A 393 2.82 -9.38 11.21
C HIS A 393 4.28 -9.04 11.53
N GLY A 394 5.05 -8.58 10.55
CA GLY A 394 6.42 -8.12 10.75
C GLY A 394 6.50 -6.96 11.73
N LEU A 395 5.62 -5.97 11.58
CA LEU A 395 5.51 -4.82 12.48
C LEU A 395 5.17 -5.26 13.92
N ALA A 396 4.21 -6.16 14.08
CA ALA A 396 3.83 -6.71 15.38
C ALA A 396 4.96 -7.52 16.04
N LEU A 397 5.78 -8.23 15.26
CA LEU A 397 6.95 -8.96 15.74
C LEU A 397 8.07 -8.01 16.18
N ALA A 398 8.36 -6.97 15.39
CA ALA A 398 9.35 -5.95 15.74
C ALA A 398 8.96 -5.24 17.06
N GLN A 399 7.69 -4.88 17.21
CA GLN A 399 7.17 -4.29 18.45
C GLN A 399 7.31 -5.22 19.67
N ARG A 400 7.15 -6.54 19.48
CA ARG A 400 7.37 -7.55 20.54
C ARG A 400 8.84 -7.77 20.86
N ALA A 401 9.72 -7.72 19.87
CA ALA A 401 11.16 -7.83 20.07
C ALA A 401 11.75 -6.61 20.80
N MET A 402 11.12 -5.44 20.64
CA MET A 402 11.45 -4.20 21.36
C MET A 402 10.80 -4.10 22.75
N ALA A 403 9.98 -5.07 23.16
CA ALA A 403 9.46 -5.14 24.52
C ALA A 403 10.59 -5.57 25.48
N PRO A 404 10.78 -4.89 26.63
CA PRO A 404 11.88 -5.20 27.55
C PRO A 404 11.75 -6.63 28.08
N GLN A 405 12.77 -7.46 27.82
CA GLN A 405 12.88 -8.78 28.44
C GLN A 405 13.10 -8.60 29.95
N LEU A 406 12.29 -9.27 30.78
CA LEU A 406 12.49 -9.29 32.23
C LEU A 406 13.89 -9.84 32.54
N PRO A 407 14.67 -9.18 33.43
CA PRO A 407 15.96 -9.71 33.85
C PRO A 407 15.75 -11.01 34.64
N PRO A 408 16.73 -11.94 34.62
CA PRO A 408 16.65 -13.18 35.39
C PRO A 408 16.56 -12.87 36.89
N PRO A 409 15.94 -13.76 37.70
CA PRO A 409 15.74 -13.52 39.11
C PRO A 409 17.09 -13.34 39.81
N VAL A 410 17.16 -12.27 40.61
CA VAL A 410 18.35 -11.82 41.31
C VAL A 410 18.60 -12.69 42.53
N ASP A 411 19.85 -13.12 42.70
CA ASP A 411 20.33 -13.92 43.82
C ASP A 411 20.48 -13.03 45.08
N GLU A 412 19.47 -13.08 45.94
CA GLU A 412 19.28 -12.18 47.09
C GLU A 412 20.41 -12.24 48.13
N GLU A 413 21.08 -13.40 48.27
CA GLU A 413 22.19 -13.58 49.21
C GLU A 413 23.42 -12.76 48.79
N ARG A 414 23.68 -12.69 47.48
CA ARG A 414 24.83 -11.95 46.92
C ARG A 414 24.64 -10.44 46.98
N LEU A 415 23.39 -9.98 47.09
CA LEU A 415 23.04 -8.56 47.15
C LEU A 415 23.20 -7.98 48.56
N PHE A 416 22.91 -8.79 49.59
CA PHE A 416 23.07 -8.40 51.00
C PHE A 416 24.54 -8.23 51.41
N ASP A 417 25.42 -9.11 50.95
CA ASP A 417 26.86 -9.03 51.24
C ASP A 417 27.51 -7.78 50.61
N ASN A 418 27.07 -7.39 49.41
CA ASN A 418 27.56 -6.20 48.72
C ASN A 418 27.05 -4.89 49.34
N LEU A 419 25.81 -4.87 49.84
CA LEU A 419 25.22 -3.69 50.51
C LEU A 419 25.87 -3.39 51.86
N SER A 420 26.29 -4.44 52.58
CA SER A 420 26.96 -4.29 53.88
C SER A 420 28.35 -3.65 53.76
N GLN A 421 29.09 -3.96 52.68
CA GLN A 421 30.40 -3.35 52.39
C GLN A 421 30.31 -1.90 51.87
N LEU A 422 29.15 -1.49 51.36
CA LEU A 422 28.91 -0.14 50.83
C LEU A 422 28.58 0.88 51.93
N GLY A 423 28.01 0.44 53.05
CA GLY A 423 27.67 1.30 54.20
C GLY A 423 28.88 1.86 54.96
N GLU A 424 30.00 1.14 54.99
CA GLU A 424 31.23 1.61 55.66
C GLU A 424 31.98 2.68 54.84
N ARG A 425 31.74 2.75 53.52
CA ARG A 425 32.40 3.71 52.62
C ARG A 425 31.65 5.03 52.47
N THR A 426 30.41 5.12 52.96
CA THR A 426 29.55 6.31 52.77
C THR A 426 29.87 7.44 53.75
N GLN A 427 30.52 7.15 54.89
CA GLN A 427 30.80 8.15 55.93
C GLN A 427 31.96 9.12 55.58
N VAL A 428 32.73 8.83 54.52
CA VAL A 428 33.86 9.67 54.05
C VAL A 428 33.43 10.68 52.97
N VAL A 429 32.25 10.49 52.36
CA VAL A 429 31.78 11.31 51.22
C VAL A 429 30.86 12.46 51.66
N GLU A 430 30.29 12.40 52.86
CA GLU A 430 29.38 13.44 53.39
C GLU A 430 30.04 14.81 53.63
N GLN A 431 31.36 14.91 53.69
CA GLN A 431 32.08 16.19 53.76
C GLN A 431 32.33 16.86 52.40
N GLY A 432 32.04 16.18 51.28
CA GLY A 432 32.28 16.69 49.92
C GLY A 432 31.06 17.29 49.21
N VAL A 433 29.85 17.17 49.78
CA VAL A 433 28.58 17.50 49.10
C VAL A 433 28.03 18.89 49.44
N GLN A 434 28.84 19.78 50.03
CA GLN A 434 28.44 21.17 50.28
C GLN A 434 28.60 22.13 49.09
N ASP A 435 29.11 21.68 47.94
CA ASP A 435 29.15 22.48 46.71
C ASP A 435 28.57 21.68 45.52
N LEU A 436 27.64 22.32 44.78
CA LEU A 436 27.02 21.90 43.50
C LEU A 436 25.59 21.32 43.56
N GLY A 437 24.63 22.17 43.96
CA GLY A 437 23.23 22.01 43.60
C GLY A 437 22.83 22.96 42.46
N SER A 438 22.60 22.43 41.25
CA SER A 438 21.78 23.07 40.19
C SER A 438 21.57 22.23 38.91
N THR A 439 21.39 20.90 39.00
CA THR A 439 21.07 20.08 37.78
C THR A 439 20.18 18.84 38.00
N ALA A 440 19.65 18.63 39.21
CA ALA A 440 18.87 17.43 39.56
C ALA A 440 17.34 17.61 39.55
N SER A 441 16.82 18.83 39.39
CA SER A 441 15.36 19.08 39.50
C SER A 441 14.58 18.91 38.19
N HIS A 442 15.25 18.82 37.04
CA HIS A 442 14.58 18.72 35.73
C HIS A 442 14.33 17.27 35.30
N HIS A 443 15.33 16.41 35.47
CA HIS A 443 15.25 14.98 35.12
C HIS A 443 14.25 14.19 36.00
N ALA A 444 14.01 14.62 37.24
CA ALA A 444 13.04 13.98 38.12
C ALA A 444 11.59 14.21 37.63
N ALA A 445 11.30 15.39 37.08
CA ALA A 445 9.97 15.72 36.57
C ALA A 445 9.67 15.00 35.24
N GLU A 446 10.67 14.86 34.36
CA GLU A 446 10.54 14.12 33.09
C GLU A 446 10.30 12.61 33.33
N LEU A 447 11.00 12.01 34.29
CA LEU A 447 10.80 10.60 34.66
C LEU A 447 9.42 10.34 35.25
N GLU A 448 8.87 11.27 36.03
CA GLU A 448 7.53 11.17 36.59
C GLU A 448 6.45 11.33 35.51
N ALA A 449 6.66 12.22 34.54
CA ALA A 449 5.77 12.40 33.39
C ALA A 449 5.75 11.16 32.47
N MET A 450 6.92 10.58 32.18
CA MET A 450 7.01 9.34 31.41
C MET A 450 6.31 8.17 32.12
N ARG A 451 6.46 8.07 33.45
CA ARG A 451 5.78 7.03 34.25
C ARG A 451 4.26 7.15 34.17
N ALA A 452 3.72 8.37 34.24
CA ALA A 452 2.29 8.62 34.13
C ALA A 452 1.75 8.25 32.74
N LEU A 453 2.50 8.57 31.68
CA LEU A 453 2.13 8.25 30.30
C LEU A 453 2.03 6.73 30.07
N VAL A 454 3.05 5.98 30.52
CA VAL A 454 3.10 4.52 30.37
C VAL A 454 1.98 3.85 31.16
N SER A 455 1.66 4.34 32.36
CA SER A 455 0.54 3.82 33.15
C SER A 455 -0.80 4.02 32.43
N GLY A 456 -1.03 5.20 31.84
CA GLY A 456 -2.25 5.49 31.10
C GLY A 456 -2.42 4.62 29.84
N GLN A 457 -1.33 4.33 29.13
CA GLN A 457 -1.36 3.43 27.98
C GLN A 457 -1.68 1.99 28.37
N LEU A 458 -1.16 1.50 29.50
CA LEU A 458 -1.45 0.16 30.01
C LEU A 458 -2.92 -0.01 30.41
N ASP A 459 -3.52 1.01 31.02
CA ASP A 459 -4.95 0.98 31.39
C ASP A 459 -5.84 1.00 30.14
N LEU A 460 -5.46 1.76 29.10
CA LEU A 460 -6.17 1.78 27.82
C LEU A 460 -6.15 0.40 27.14
N ILE A 461 -4.98 -0.25 27.09
CA ILE A 461 -4.82 -1.59 26.51
C ILE A 461 -5.69 -2.62 27.24
N ARG A 462 -5.77 -2.55 28.58
CA ARG A 462 -6.65 -3.44 29.36
C ARG A 462 -8.12 -3.22 29.00
N SER A 463 -8.56 -1.96 28.93
CA SER A 463 -9.95 -1.64 28.59
C SER A 463 -10.35 -2.12 27.18
N GLN A 464 -9.42 -2.04 26.22
CA GLN A 464 -9.63 -2.57 24.86
C GLN A 464 -9.67 -4.10 24.84
N GLY A 465 -8.83 -4.76 25.64
CA GLY A 465 -8.86 -6.22 25.81
C GLY A 465 -10.19 -6.73 26.36
N ASP A 466 -10.75 -6.04 27.37
CA ASP A 466 -12.05 -6.38 27.94
C ASP A 466 -13.19 -6.19 26.93
N ALA A 467 -13.17 -5.10 26.15
CA ALA A 467 -14.14 -4.85 25.09
C ALA A 467 -14.10 -5.92 23.97
N VAL A 468 -12.90 -6.42 23.62
CA VAL A 468 -12.75 -7.50 22.64
C VAL A 468 -13.33 -8.82 23.17
N LEU A 469 -13.15 -9.11 24.46
CA LEU A 469 -13.73 -10.30 25.09
C LEU A 469 -15.27 -10.23 25.13
N GLU A 470 -15.84 -9.07 25.44
CA GLU A 470 -17.29 -8.84 25.37
C GLU A 470 -17.82 -9.01 23.94
N ASN A 471 -17.17 -8.41 22.94
CA ASN A 471 -17.56 -8.56 21.54
C ASN A 471 -17.51 -10.01 21.05
N LYS A 472 -16.50 -10.78 21.48
CA LYS A 472 -16.41 -12.21 21.17
C LYS A 472 -17.58 -12.99 21.77
N SER A 473 -18.01 -12.65 22.98
CA SER A 473 -19.17 -13.28 23.62
C SER A 473 -20.49 -12.96 22.90
N MET A 474 -20.65 -11.70 22.44
CA MET A 474 -21.81 -11.28 21.63
C MET A 474 -21.86 -12.01 20.27
N LEU A 475 -20.73 -12.14 19.58
CA LEU A 475 -20.64 -12.85 18.30
C LEU A 475 -21.00 -14.33 18.44
N ALA A 476 -20.54 -14.99 19.50
CA ALA A 476 -20.90 -16.38 19.79
C ALA A 476 -22.42 -16.53 20.04
N HIS A 477 -23.04 -15.55 20.72
CA HIS A 477 -24.49 -15.54 20.93
C HIS A 477 -25.27 -15.33 19.62
N GLN A 478 -24.83 -14.40 18.76
CA GLN A 478 -25.44 -14.15 17.45
C GLN A 478 -25.34 -15.37 16.52
N GLN A 479 -24.19 -16.07 16.52
CA GLN A 479 -24.03 -17.32 15.77
C GLN A 479 -25.04 -18.39 16.23
N GLY A 480 -25.25 -18.53 17.54
CA GLY A 480 -26.27 -19.45 18.07
C GLY A 480 -27.69 -19.09 17.64
N MET A 481 -28.04 -17.80 17.59
CA MET A 481 -29.35 -17.37 17.10
C MET A 481 -29.55 -17.66 15.60
N LEU A 482 -28.51 -17.44 14.78
CA LEU A 482 -28.55 -17.75 13.35
C LEU A 482 -28.72 -19.24 13.08
N GLU A 483 -28.07 -20.09 13.89
CA GLU A 483 -28.19 -21.55 13.79
C GLU A 483 -29.60 -22.03 14.16
N GLN A 484 -30.23 -21.43 15.19
CA GLN A 484 -31.62 -21.69 15.53
C GLN A 484 -32.59 -21.23 14.41
N GLN A 485 -32.36 -20.06 13.80
CA GLN A 485 -33.17 -19.60 12.67
C GLN A 485 -33.04 -20.55 11.46
N ARG A 486 -31.82 -21.02 11.17
CA ARG A 486 -31.56 -21.99 10.10
C ARG A 486 -32.35 -23.28 10.32
N LEU A 487 -32.31 -23.83 11.53
CA LEU A 487 -33.06 -25.05 11.90
C LEU A 487 -34.58 -24.84 11.76
N MET A 488 -35.09 -23.67 12.14
CA MET A 488 -36.51 -23.33 11.98
C MET A 488 -36.93 -23.27 10.50
N LEU A 489 -36.10 -22.64 9.65
CA LEU A 489 -36.34 -22.58 8.20
C LEU A 489 -36.31 -23.97 7.56
N GLU A 490 -35.41 -24.85 8.02
CA GLU A 490 -35.33 -26.23 7.55
C GLU A 490 -36.57 -27.04 7.92
N GLN A 491 -37.10 -26.87 9.14
CA GLN A 491 -38.38 -27.47 9.55
C GLN A 491 -39.56 -26.96 8.71
N GLN A 492 -39.63 -25.64 8.44
CA GLN A 492 -40.67 -25.08 7.58
C GLN A 492 -40.62 -25.64 6.16
N ARG A 493 -39.41 -25.81 5.60
CA ARG A 493 -39.21 -26.42 4.29
C ARG A 493 -39.72 -27.87 4.26
N ILE A 494 -39.40 -28.68 5.27
CA ILE A 494 -39.91 -30.05 5.38
C ILE A 494 -41.44 -30.07 5.43
N LEU A 495 -42.05 -29.15 6.18
CA LEU A 495 -43.50 -29.04 6.29
C LEU A 495 -44.15 -28.68 4.94
N LEU A 496 -43.54 -27.74 4.20
CA LEU A 496 -43.98 -27.35 2.85
C LEU A 496 -43.89 -28.52 1.86
N ASP A 497 -42.82 -29.30 1.91
CA ASP A 497 -42.65 -30.49 1.07
C ASP A 497 -43.70 -31.57 1.39
N GLN A 498 -44.04 -31.77 2.66
CA GLN A 498 -45.13 -32.66 3.07
C GLN A 498 -46.50 -32.19 2.55
N GLN A 499 -46.80 -30.89 2.66
CA GLN A 499 -48.03 -30.30 2.13
C GLN A 499 -48.10 -30.45 0.60
N HIS A 500 -46.99 -30.20 -0.10
CA HIS A 500 -46.91 -30.34 -1.55
C HIS A 500 -47.14 -31.80 -1.99
N ASN A 501 -46.55 -32.76 -1.28
CA ASN A 501 -46.76 -34.19 -1.54
C ASN A 501 -48.22 -34.61 -1.27
N MET A 502 -48.83 -34.13 -0.18
CA MET A 502 -50.25 -34.38 0.10
C MET A 502 -51.17 -33.82 -0.99
N LEU A 503 -50.90 -32.59 -1.46
CA LEU A 503 -51.63 -31.99 -2.58
C LEU A 503 -51.50 -32.84 -3.86
N THR A 504 -50.30 -33.35 -4.13
CA THR A 504 -50.00 -34.19 -5.29
C THR A 504 -50.76 -35.52 -5.24
N VAL A 505 -50.83 -36.15 -4.06
CA VAL A 505 -51.61 -37.38 -3.82
C VAL A 505 -53.11 -37.13 -4.00
N LEU A 506 -53.66 -36.04 -3.43
CA LEU A 506 -55.07 -35.68 -3.59
C LEU A 506 -55.45 -35.38 -5.06
N THR A 507 -54.50 -34.82 -5.82
CA THR A 507 -54.67 -34.55 -7.25
C THR A 507 -54.65 -35.85 -8.07
N ARG A 508 -53.74 -36.79 -7.76
CA ARG A 508 -53.66 -38.12 -8.42
C ARG A 508 -54.82 -39.06 -8.06
N ALA A 509 -55.33 -39.00 -6.83
CA ALA A 509 -56.47 -39.81 -6.38
C ALA A 509 -57.83 -39.36 -6.99
N GLY A 510 -57.83 -38.31 -7.83
CA GLY A 510 -59.05 -37.77 -8.44
C GLY A 510 -59.99 -37.11 -7.44
N PHE A 511 -59.52 -36.79 -6.23
CA PHE A 511 -60.31 -36.19 -5.15
C PHE A 511 -60.84 -34.82 -5.57
N ILE A 512 -60.03 -34.00 -6.24
CA ILE A 512 -60.44 -32.68 -6.77
C ILE A 512 -61.53 -32.81 -7.84
N ARG A 513 -61.50 -33.85 -8.70
CA ARG A 513 -62.58 -34.14 -9.67
C ARG A 513 -63.87 -34.59 -8.98
N ARG A 514 -63.77 -35.40 -7.92
CA ARG A 514 -64.95 -35.81 -7.13
C ARG A 514 -65.54 -34.65 -6.35
N LEU A 515 -64.71 -33.77 -5.79
CA LEU A 515 -65.17 -32.54 -5.11
C LEU A 515 -65.86 -31.58 -6.09
N LYS A 516 -65.30 -31.35 -7.28
CA LYS A 516 -65.94 -30.52 -8.32
C LYS A 516 -67.29 -31.09 -8.80
N ARG A 517 -67.44 -32.42 -8.83
CA ARG A 517 -68.74 -33.08 -9.07
C ARG A 517 -69.70 -32.96 -7.90
N LEU A 518 -69.22 -33.01 -6.65
CA LEU A 518 -70.06 -32.87 -5.45
C LEU A 518 -70.58 -31.44 -5.26
N VAL A 519 -69.81 -30.43 -5.69
CA VAL A 519 -70.13 -29.00 -5.54
C VAL A 519 -70.82 -28.43 -6.81
N GLY A 520 -71.09 -29.26 -7.83
CA GLY A 520 -72.00 -28.91 -8.93
C GLY A 520 -71.47 -27.90 -9.96
N ILE A 521 -70.15 -27.87 -10.22
CA ILE A 521 -69.56 -26.92 -11.20
C ILE A 521 -69.04 -27.70 -12.42
N GLU A 522 -69.91 -27.98 -13.38
CA GLU A 522 -69.53 -28.28 -14.78
C GLU A 522 -70.30 -27.35 -15.72
N SER A 523 -69.59 -26.41 -16.36
CA SER A 523 -70.14 -25.47 -17.32
C SER A 523 -70.29 -26.10 -18.72
N ARG A 524 -71.49 -26.03 -19.27
CA ARG A 524 -71.79 -26.30 -20.69
C ARG A 524 -71.29 -25.15 -21.56
N THR A 525 -70.53 -25.42 -22.61
CA THR A 525 -70.30 -24.49 -23.72
C THR A 525 -70.96 -25.02 -24.99
N LYS A 526 -71.93 -24.26 -25.51
CA LYS A 526 -72.48 -24.35 -26.87
C LYS A 526 -72.08 -23.07 -27.59
N GLU A 527 -71.36 -23.20 -28.70
CA GLU A 527 -71.25 -22.16 -29.73
C GLU A 527 -72.50 -22.19 -30.60
N ASP A 528 -73.14 -21.03 -30.78
CA ASP A 528 -74.13 -20.80 -31.83
C ASP A 528 -73.92 -19.36 -32.34
N GLN A 529 -73.21 -19.23 -33.46
CA GLN A 529 -73.19 -18.01 -34.27
C GLN A 529 -74.19 -18.16 -35.40
N GLY A 530 -75.25 -17.36 -35.39
CA GLY A 530 -76.25 -17.35 -36.45
C GLY A 530 -77.19 -16.15 -36.43
N ARG A 531 -76.91 -15.19 -37.33
CA ARG A 531 -77.82 -14.24 -38.02
C ARG A 531 -78.44 -13.04 -37.26
N SER A 532 -78.15 -11.86 -37.84
CA SER A 532 -79.05 -10.76 -38.30
C SER A 532 -80.03 -10.18 -37.26
N ARG A 533 -80.07 -8.88 -36.96
CA ARG A 533 -80.01 -7.66 -37.77
C ARG A 533 -79.54 -6.50 -36.90
#